data_AF-A0A934IHE6-F1
#
_entry.id   AF-A0A934IHE6-F1
#
_cell.length_a   1.000
_cell.length_b   1.000
_cell.length_c   1.000
_cell.angle_alpha   90.00
_cell.angle_beta   90.00
_cell.angle_gamma   90.00
#
_symmetry.space_group_name_H-M   'P 1'
#
loop_
_entity.id
_entity.type
_entity.pdbx_description
1 polymer ?
#
loop_
_entity_poly.entity_id
_entity_poly.type
_entity_poly.pdbx_seq_one_letter_code
_entity_poly.pdbx_strand_id
1 'polypeptide(L)'
;MLRLALLILLLSACARPLTPGERNFVASVHGPALDTSRVRVHRGALIGNLTHERPARPAKACRERIRPEETGTVKGSIAALVVFNRIFYAKRYFLSDFLADYPEAMQLEDAMLLAHELTHVWQWQQRETTGYHPFLAASEHRPGGDPYLFELDADLTFDDFGYEQQGSLVEEFVCCRALDPDGDRTRRLYDILKPVFPALSPRSPVPQDGIALFWSQAPRKGICS
;
A
#
# COMPACT_ATOMS: atom_id res chain seq x y z
N MET A 1 -30.53 3.24 -25.72
CA MET A 1 -29.06 3.37 -25.83
C MET A 1 -28.51 4.62 -25.15
N LEU A 2 -29.07 5.81 -25.39
CA LEU A 2 -28.64 7.06 -24.72
C LEU A 2 -28.75 7.02 -23.18
N ARG A 3 -29.81 6.43 -22.61
CA ARG A 3 -29.99 6.27 -21.15
C ARG A 3 -28.99 5.31 -20.51
N LEU A 4 -28.60 4.23 -21.22
CA LEU A 4 -27.61 3.27 -20.74
C LEU A 4 -26.20 3.85 -20.85
N ALA A 5 -25.91 4.58 -21.94
CA ALA A 5 -24.68 5.35 -22.10
C ALA A 5 -24.55 6.44 -21.02
N LEU A 6 -25.63 7.14 -20.69
CA LEU A 6 -25.65 8.14 -19.62
C LEU A 6 -25.44 7.51 -18.24
N LEU A 7 -26.02 6.33 -17.97
CA LEU A 7 -25.77 5.58 -16.73
C LEU A 7 -24.30 5.14 -16.63
N ILE A 8 -23.71 4.65 -17.73
CA ILE A 8 -22.31 4.24 -17.79
C ILE A 8 -21.37 5.45 -17.64
N LEU A 9 -21.71 6.60 -18.23
CA LEU A 9 -20.99 7.86 -18.07
C LEU A 9 -21.07 8.39 -16.62
N LEU A 10 -22.23 8.32 -15.99
CA LEU A 10 -22.42 8.70 -14.58
C LEU A 10 -21.67 7.76 -13.62
N LEU A 11 -21.59 6.45 -13.94
CA LEU A 11 -20.79 5.48 -13.18
C LEU A 11 -19.28 5.70 -13.36
N SER A 12 -18.85 6.25 -14.51
CA SER A 12 -17.45 6.61 -14.75
C SER A 12 -17.01 7.90 -14.04
N ALA A 13 -17.96 8.78 -13.66
CA ALA A 13 -17.69 10.03 -12.95
C ALA A 13 -17.29 9.84 -11.48
N CYS A 14 -17.46 8.64 -10.92
CA CYS A 14 -17.09 8.31 -9.54
C CYS A 14 -15.63 7.81 -9.40
N ALA A 15 -14.87 7.85 -10.49
CA ALA A 15 -13.50 7.36 -10.57
C ALA A 15 -12.56 8.44 -11.09
N ARG A 16 -11.38 8.58 -10.50
CA ARG A 16 -10.32 9.46 -11.00
C ARG A 16 -9.08 8.65 -11.43
N PRO A 17 -8.27 9.12 -12.38
CA PRO A 17 -6.92 8.61 -12.54
C PRO A 17 -6.06 8.96 -11.31
N LEU A 18 -4.86 8.39 -11.23
CA LEU A 18 -3.84 8.88 -10.29
C LEU A 18 -3.53 10.35 -10.58
N THR A 19 -3.30 11.15 -9.54
CA THR A 19 -2.87 12.55 -9.66
C THR A 19 -1.42 12.63 -10.14
N PRO A 20 -0.92 13.82 -10.57
CA PRO A 20 0.48 13.97 -10.93
C PRO A 20 1.45 13.54 -9.81
N GLY A 21 1.20 13.97 -8.57
CA GLY A 21 2.02 13.61 -7.41
C GLY A 21 2.00 12.10 -7.12
N GLU A 22 0.82 11.48 -7.16
CA GLU A 22 0.66 10.03 -7.02
C GLU A 22 1.43 9.26 -8.12
N ARG A 23 1.38 9.70 -9.38
CA ARG A 23 2.13 9.08 -10.48
C ARG A 23 3.65 9.21 -10.28
N ASN A 24 4.11 10.38 -9.83
CA ASN A 24 5.53 10.61 -9.55
C ASN A 24 6.02 9.71 -8.40
N PHE A 25 5.21 9.59 -7.34
CA PHE A 25 5.49 8.66 -6.24
C PHE A 25 5.59 7.22 -6.74
N VAL A 26 4.61 6.75 -7.51
CA VAL A 26 4.57 5.40 -8.07
C VAL A 26 5.74 5.11 -9.00
N ALA A 27 6.18 6.09 -9.79
CA ALA A 27 7.36 5.95 -10.65
C ALA A 27 8.63 5.62 -9.84
N SER A 28 8.71 6.07 -8.59
CA SER A 28 9.84 5.79 -7.69
C SER A 28 9.72 4.48 -6.89
N VAL A 29 8.54 3.84 -6.92
CA VAL A 29 8.21 2.61 -6.17
C VAL A 29 8.05 1.44 -7.15
N HIS A 30 6.91 1.35 -7.84
CA HIS A 30 6.65 0.28 -8.82
C HIS A 30 7.35 0.55 -10.17
N GLY A 31 7.51 1.83 -10.53
CA GLY A 31 8.14 2.22 -11.79
C GLY A 31 7.37 1.73 -13.02
N PRO A 32 8.06 1.38 -14.13
CA PRO A 32 7.42 0.96 -15.37
C PRO A 32 6.75 -0.43 -15.28
N ALA A 33 6.93 -1.16 -14.18
CA ALA A 33 6.28 -2.45 -13.97
C ALA A 33 4.74 -2.32 -13.80
N LEU A 34 4.26 -1.12 -13.45
CA LEU A 34 2.85 -0.80 -13.27
C LEU A 34 2.38 0.24 -14.30
N ASP A 35 1.43 -0.16 -15.15
CA ASP A 35 0.76 0.75 -16.08
C ASP A 35 -0.27 1.63 -15.35
N THR A 36 0.18 2.81 -14.96
CA THR A 36 -0.64 3.80 -14.25
C THR A 36 -1.78 4.39 -15.09
N SER A 37 -1.72 4.31 -16.42
CA SER A 37 -2.76 4.86 -17.31
C SER A 37 -4.10 4.12 -17.18
N ARG A 38 -4.03 2.86 -16.74
CA ARG A 38 -5.18 1.98 -16.53
C ARG A 38 -5.77 2.07 -15.13
N VAL A 39 -5.03 2.64 -14.17
CA VAL A 39 -5.45 2.74 -12.77
C VAL A 39 -6.62 3.70 -12.63
N ARG A 40 -7.63 3.31 -11.85
CA ARG A 40 -8.74 4.18 -11.44
C ARG A 40 -8.96 4.10 -9.94
N VAL A 41 -9.06 5.26 -9.30
CA VAL A 41 -9.30 5.40 -7.86
C VAL A 41 -10.74 5.84 -7.65
N HIS A 42 -11.48 5.06 -6.86
CA HIS A 42 -12.89 5.27 -6.56
C HIS A 42 -13.08 5.68 -5.10
N ARG A 43 -13.98 6.64 -4.87
CA ARG A 43 -14.47 6.99 -3.54
C ARG A 43 -15.67 6.14 -3.19
N GLY A 44 -15.73 5.65 -1.95
CA GLY A 44 -16.99 5.32 -1.29
C GLY A 44 -17.40 3.87 -1.41
N ALA A 45 -16.47 2.93 -1.36
CA ALA A 45 -16.84 1.55 -1.05
C ALA A 45 -17.44 1.46 0.36
N LEU A 46 -18.59 0.79 0.49
CA LEU A 46 -19.25 0.54 1.78
C LEU A 46 -18.49 -0.50 2.64
N ILE A 47 -17.37 -1.01 2.15
CA ILE A 47 -16.49 -1.99 2.84
C ILE A 47 -15.94 -1.46 4.16
N GLY A 48 -15.85 -0.13 4.36
CA GLY A 48 -15.39 0.45 5.62
C GLY A 48 -16.29 0.15 6.82
N ASN A 49 -17.55 -0.23 6.60
CA ASN A 49 -18.45 -0.63 7.68
C ASN A 49 -18.23 -2.08 8.13
N LEU A 50 -17.47 -2.86 7.35
CA LEU A 50 -17.04 -4.20 7.74
C LEU A 50 -15.87 -4.06 8.71
N THR A 51 -16.17 -4.31 9.97
CA THR A 51 -15.18 -4.33 11.04
C THR A 51 -14.80 -5.77 11.36
N HIS A 52 -13.53 -5.97 11.67
CA HIS A 52 -13.02 -7.24 12.14
C HIS A 52 -12.28 -7.02 13.47
N GLU A 53 -12.18 -8.07 14.26
CA GLU A 53 -11.37 -8.07 15.46
C GLU A 53 -10.15 -8.94 15.22
N ARG A 54 -9.00 -8.48 15.70
CA ARG A 54 -7.73 -9.19 15.62
C ARG A 54 -6.93 -8.95 16.91
N PRO A 55 -5.99 -9.83 17.27
CA PRO A 55 -5.02 -9.50 18.30
C PRO A 55 -4.20 -8.25 17.92
N ALA A 56 -3.66 -7.58 18.93
CA ALA A 56 -2.65 -6.55 18.77
C ALA A 56 -1.47 -7.09 17.95
N ARG A 57 -1.01 -6.30 16.99
CA ARG A 57 0.17 -6.67 16.18
C ARG A 57 1.45 -6.39 16.96
N PRO A 58 2.47 -7.25 16.85
CA PRO A 58 3.79 -6.95 17.38
C PRO A 58 4.35 -5.66 16.75
N ALA A 59 4.91 -4.76 17.57
CA ALA A 59 5.55 -3.53 17.11
C ALA A 59 6.94 -3.78 16.47
N LYS A 60 7.01 -4.69 15.50
CA LYS A 60 8.25 -5.06 14.78
C LYS A 60 8.44 -4.25 13.50
N ALA A 61 7.41 -4.19 12.66
CA ALA A 61 7.48 -3.53 11.37
C ALA A 61 7.29 -2.00 11.48
N CYS A 62 7.80 -1.25 10.50
CA CYS A 62 7.74 0.21 10.48
C CYS A 62 6.29 0.72 10.63
N ARG A 63 5.33 0.07 9.96
CA ARG A 63 3.89 0.38 10.03
C ARG A 63 3.33 0.37 11.45
N GLU A 64 3.69 -0.64 12.23
CA GLU A 64 3.26 -0.76 13.63
C GLU A 64 4.05 0.19 14.54
N ARG A 65 5.33 0.46 14.24
CA ARG A 65 6.21 1.33 15.05
C ARG A 65 5.97 2.83 14.87
N ILE A 66 5.31 3.26 13.78
CA ILE A 66 4.91 4.67 13.58
C ILE A 66 3.60 5.04 14.29
N ARG A 67 3.06 4.18 15.15
CA ARG A 67 1.83 4.40 15.93
C ARG A 67 2.04 3.98 17.39
N PRO A 68 1.18 4.43 18.32
CA PRO A 68 1.17 3.89 19.67
C PRO A 68 1.00 2.37 19.65
N GLU A 69 1.76 1.67 20.49
CA GLU A 69 1.73 0.21 20.56
C GLU A 69 0.32 -0.30 20.89
N GLU A 70 -0.13 -1.28 20.11
CA GLU A 70 -1.43 -1.90 20.29
C GLU A 70 -1.41 -2.86 21.49
N THR A 71 -2.54 -2.96 22.21
CA THR A 71 -2.70 -3.93 23.31
C THR A 71 -4.05 -4.63 23.22
N GLY A 72 -4.09 -5.91 23.61
CA GLY A 72 -5.33 -6.70 23.65
C GLY A 72 -5.95 -6.95 22.27
N THR A 73 -7.27 -6.87 22.19
CA THR A 73 -8.03 -7.03 20.94
C THR A 73 -8.23 -5.69 20.26
N VAL A 74 -7.82 -5.59 19.00
CA VAL A 74 -7.93 -4.38 18.19
C VAL A 74 -9.07 -4.54 17.19
N LYS A 75 -9.94 -3.53 17.13
CA LYS A 75 -11.00 -3.46 16.13
C LYS A 75 -10.49 -2.76 14.88
N GLY A 76 -10.29 -3.53 13.83
CA GLY A 76 -9.88 -3.08 12.52
C GLY A 76 -11.06 -2.84 11.58
N SER A 77 -10.75 -2.28 10.41
CA SER A 77 -11.71 -2.10 9.33
C SER A 77 -10.99 -2.11 7.99
N ILE A 78 -11.72 -2.44 6.93
CA ILE A 78 -11.14 -2.50 5.58
C ILE A 78 -10.93 -1.08 5.05
N ALA A 79 -9.69 -0.78 4.62
CA ALA A 79 -9.33 0.54 4.13
C ALA A 79 -9.66 0.72 2.64
N ALA A 80 -9.27 -0.25 1.83
CA ALA A 80 -9.57 -0.32 0.41
C ALA A 80 -9.80 -1.76 -0.05
N LEU A 81 -10.32 -1.89 -1.27
CA LEU A 81 -10.39 -3.13 -2.02
C LEU A 81 -9.89 -2.86 -3.43
N VAL A 82 -9.08 -3.77 -3.98
CA VAL A 82 -8.65 -3.71 -5.37
C VAL A 82 -9.37 -4.75 -6.20
N VAL A 83 -9.99 -4.29 -7.29
CA VAL A 83 -10.61 -5.15 -8.29
C VAL A 83 -10.06 -4.77 -9.66
N PHE A 84 -9.21 -5.63 -10.20
CA PHE A 84 -8.50 -5.40 -11.45
C PHE A 84 -7.61 -4.16 -11.39
N ASN A 85 -7.84 -3.15 -12.23
CA ASN A 85 -7.10 -1.88 -12.22
C ASN A 85 -7.78 -0.79 -11.38
N ARG A 86 -8.66 -1.17 -10.46
CA ARG A 86 -9.51 -0.22 -9.74
C ARG A 86 -9.31 -0.37 -8.24
N ILE A 87 -8.98 0.73 -7.59
CA ILE A 87 -8.88 0.83 -6.13
C ILE A 87 -10.16 1.48 -5.61
N PHE A 88 -10.80 0.84 -4.64
CA PHE A 88 -12.02 1.32 -4.01
C PHE A 88 -11.76 1.61 -2.54
N TYR A 89 -11.52 2.89 -2.21
CA TYR A 89 -11.32 3.30 -0.84
C TYR A 89 -12.65 3.44 -0.10
N ALA A 90 -12.67 2.98 1.15
CA ALA A 90 -13.74 3.33 2.07
C ALA A 90 -13.76 4.84 2.29
N LYS A 91 -14.96 5.40 2.48
CA LYS A 91 -15.17 6.86 2.47
C LYS A 91 -14.25 7.64 3.42
N ARG A 92 -13.91 7.07 4.58
CA ARG A 92 -13.04 7.70 5.59
C ARG A 92 -11.55 7.74 5.22
N TYR A 93 -11.10 6.87 4.32
CA TYR A 93 -9.70 6.77 3.89
C TYR A 93 -9.46 7.38 2.49
N PHE A 94 -10.52 7.76 1.78
CA PHE A 94 -10.38 8.34 0.46
C PHE A 94 -9.90 9.80 0.54
N LEU A 95 -8.78 10.07 -0.15
CA LEU A 95 -8.32 11.42 -0.47
C LEU A 95 -8.50 11.73 -1.96
N SER A 96 -8.81 12.99 -2.27
CA SER A 96 -8.85 13.47 -3.66
C SER A 96 -7.46 13.46 -4.31
N ASP A 97 -6.42 13.57 -3.49
CA ASP A 97 -5.02 13.43 -3.86
C ASP A 97 -4.26 12.93 -2.62
N PHE A 98 -3.69 11.72 -2.68
CA PHE A 98 -2.94 11.15 -1.56
C PHE A 98 -1.53 11.75 -1.44
N LEU A 99 -1.00 12.32 -2.53
CA LEU A 99 0.39 12.78 -2.66
C LEU A 99 0.44 14.18 -3.29
N ALA A 100 -0.41 15.10 -2.82
CA ALA A 100 -0.58 16.44 -3.41
C ALA A 100 0.72 17.26 -3.46
N ASP A 101 1.56 17.14 -2.43
CA ASP A 101 2.78 17.91 -2.25
C ASP A 101 4.05 17.12 -2.62
N TYR A 102 3.93 15.99 -3.32
CA TYR A 102 5.08 15.18 -3.71
C TYR A 102 5.81 15.79 -4.92
N PRO A 103 7.17 15.86 -4.92
CA PRO A 103 8.11 15.22 -3.99
C PRO A 103 8.59 16.08 -2.81
N GLU A 104 8.03 17.26 -2.57
CA GLU A 104 8.49 18.16 -1.52
C GLU A 104 8.06 17.69 -0.11
N ALA A 105 6.86 17.12 0.02
CA ALA A 105 6.33 16.59 1.26
C ALA A 105 5.39 15.40 1.03
N MET A 106 5.17 14.58 2.06
CA MET A 106 4.11 13.57 2.06
C MET A 106 3.62 13.21 3.47
N GLN A 107 2.34 12.85 3.58
CA GLN A 107 1.81 12.10 4.73
C GLN A 107 2.17 10.63 4.54
N LEU A 108 3.04 10.08 5.40
CA LEU A 108 3.65 8.78 5.15
C LEU A 108 2.63 7.64 5.08
N GLU A 109 1.66 7.63 5.99
CA GLU A 109 0.62 6.60 6.07
C GLU A 109 -0.27 6.57 4.82
N ASP A 110 -0.53 7.73 4.20
CA ASP A 110 -1.29 7.83 2.96
C ASP A 110 -0.48 7.30 1.77
N ALA A 111 0.83 7.59 1.73
CA ALA A 111 1.75 7.05 0.73
C ALA A 111 1.91 5.53 0.85
N MET A 112 2.03 5.03 2.08
CA MET A 112 2.08 3.61 2.42
C MET A 112 0.82 2.88 1.93
N LEU A 113 -0.36 3.39 2.32
CA LEU A 113 -1.64 2.82 1.90
C LEU A 113 -1.77 2.81 0.37
N LEU A 114 -1.44 3.90 -0.32
CA LEU A 114 -1.50 3.93 -1.78
C LEU A 114 -0.57 2.89 -2.42
N ALA A 115 0.66 2.76 -1.91
CA ALA A 115 1.64 1.79 -2.42
C ALA A 115 1.18 0.34 -2.21
N HIS A 116 0.56 0.02 -1.07
CA HIS A 116 -0.05 -1.27 -0.80
C HIS A 116 -1.11 -1.60 -1.86
N GLU A 117 -2.10 -0.74 -2.02
CA GLU A 117 -3.21 -0.99 -2.95
C GLU A 117 -2.74 -1.07 -4.42
N LEU A 118 -1.76 -0.26 -4.81
CA LEU A 118 -1.20 -0.33 -6.17
C LEU A 118 -0.39 -1.61 -6.41
N THR A 119 0.09 -2.27 -5.36
CA THR A 119 0.74 -3.58 -5.47
C THR A 119 -0.28 -4.63 -5.91
N HIS A 120 -1.53 -4.57 -5.44
CA HIS A 120 -2.60 -5.43 -5.94
C HIS A 120 -3.00 -5.14 -7.38
N VAL A 121 -2.95 -3.87 -7.80
CA VAL A 121 -3.15 -3.52 -9.22
C VAL A 121 -2.02 -4.09 -10.08
N TRP A 122 -0.77 -3.97 -9.62
CA TRP A 122 0.39 -4.56 -10.28
C TRP A 122 0.25 -6.10 -10.36
N GLN A 123 -0.11 -6.76 -9.27
CA GLN A 123 -0.35 -8.21 -9.24
C GLN A 123 -1.38 -8.61 -10.30
N TRP A 124 -2.47 -7.87 -10.44
CA TRP A 124 -3.46 -8.08 -11.50
C TRP A 124 -2.92 -7.85 -12.91
N GLN A 125 -2.14 -6.79 -13.12
CA GLN A 125 -1.53 -6.52 -14.42
C GLN A 125 -0.56 -7.64 -14.82
N GLN A 126 0.16 -8.21 -13.86
CA GLN A 126 1.12 -9.31 -14.03
C GLN A 126 0.54 -10.70 -13.73
N ARG A 127 -0.79 -10.85 -13.72
CA ARG A 127 -1.49 -12.10 -13.32
C ARG A 127 -1.09 -13.37 -14.06
N GLU A 128 -0.52 -13.25 -15.26
CA GLU A 128 0.01 -14.39 -16.01
C GLU A 128 1.25 -15.00 -15.32
N THR A 129 2.01 -14.19 -14.59
CA THR A 129 3.16 -14.61 -13.80
C THR A 129 2.80 -14.82 -12.34
N THR A 130 2.03 -13.89 -11.74
CA THR A 130 1.72 -13.92 -10.30
C THR A 130 0.60 -14.89 -9.95
N GLY A 131 -0.22 -15.33 -10.91
CA GLY A 131 -1.43 -16.12 -10.65
C GLY A 131 -2.55 -15.34 -9.96
N TYR A 132 -2.39 -14.02 -9.80
CA TYR A 132 -3.28 -13.21 -8.98
C TYR A 132 -4.72 -13.15 -9.49
N HIS A 133 -5.65 -13.31 -8.55
CA HIS A 133 -7.05 -12.96 -8.75
C HIS A 133 -7.61 -12.34 -7.46
N PRO A 134 -8.45 -11.28 -7.52
CA PRO A 134 -8.99 -10.63 -6.32
C PRO A 134 -9.69 -11.58 -5.33
N PHE A 135 -10.36 -12.62 -5.84
CA PHE A 135 -10.99 -13.64 -4.98
C PHE A 135 -9.99 -14.54 -4.25
N LEU A 136 -8.80 -14.77 -4.81
CA LEU A 136 -7.75 -15.53 -4.14
C LEU A 136 -7.15 -14.72 -3.00
N ALA A 137 -6.83 -13.44 -3.25
CA ALA A 137 -6.37 -12.53 -2.19
C ALA A 137 -7.42 -12.39 -1.06
N ALA A 138 -8.69 -12.21 -1.41
CA ALA A 138 -9.77 -12.19 -0.42
C ALA A 138 -9.86 -13.49 0.41
N SER A 139 -9.47 -14.63 -0.17
CA SER A 139 -9.46 -15.92 0.54
C SER A 139 -8.30 -16.10 1.51
N GLU A 140 -7.30 -15.21 1.50
CA GLU A 140 -6.17 -15.19 2.45
C GLU A 140 -6.61 -14.72 3.85
N HIS A 141 -7.73 -13.99 3.95
CA HIS A 141 -8.33 -13.54 5.22
C HIS A 141 -9.03 -14.68 5.99
N ARG A 142 -8.44 -15.88 6.05
CA ARG A 142 -9.02 -17.02 6.78
C ARG A 142 -9.02 -16.78 8.29
N PRO A 143 -10.01 -17.30 9.02
CA PRO A 143 -10.03 -17.20 10.48
C PRO A 143 -8.75 -17.78 11.11
N GLY A 144 -8.10 -17.02 11.98
CA GLY A 144 -6.96 -17.49 12.79
C GLY A 144 -5.58 -16.92 12.44
N GLY A 145 -5.45 -16.11 11.39
CA GLY A 145 -4.19 -15.43 11.03
C GLY A 145 -4.40 -13.99 10.60
N ASP A 146 -3.36 -13.15 10.76
CA ASP A 146 -3.31 -11.80 10.23
C ASP A 146 -2.51 -11.82 8.91
N PRO A 147 -3.14 -11.70 7.73
CA PRO A 147 -2.47 -11.89 6.44
C PRO A 147 -1.47 -10.78 6.11
N TYR A 148 -1.39 -9.74 6.94
CA TYR A 148 -0.46 -8.62 6.79
C TYR A 148 0.84 -8.79 7.59
N LEU A 149 0.96 -9.86 8.39
CA LEU A 149 2.18 -10.15 9.14
C LEU A 149 3.09 -11.05 8.31
N PHE A 150 4.39 -10.76 8.35
CA PHE A 150 5.42 -11.52 7.67
C PHE A 150 6.73 -11.48 8.48
N GLU A 151 7.56 -12.49 8.28
CA GLU A 151 8.94 -12.50 8.75
C GLU A 151 9.84 -12.37 7.52
N LEU A 152 10.90 -11.58 7.66
CA LEU A 152 11.93 -11.52 6.65
C LEU A 152 12.95 -12.58 7.02
N ASP A 153 13.13 -13.58 6.15
CA ASP A 153 14.22 -14.56 6.20
C ASP A 153 15.15 -14.34 5.00
N ALA A 154 16.40 -14.78 5.08
CA ALA A 154 17.42 -14.45 4.07
C ALA A 154 17.21 -15.12 2.70
N ASP A 155 16.47 -16.23 2.67
CA ASP A 155 16.29 -17.07 1.47
C ASP A 155 14.94 -16.85 0.78
N LEU A 156 14.11 -15.92 1.28
CA LEU A 156 12.78 -15.65 0.71
C LEU A 156 12.87 -14.66 -0.45
N THR A 157 12.17 -14.98 -1.52
CA THR A 157 11.90 -14.12 -2.67
C THR A 157 10.49 -13.54 -2.58
N PHE A 158 10.18 -12.54 -3.39
CA PHE A 158 8.86 -11.87 -3.36
C PHE A 158 7.68 -12.83 -3.60
N ASP A 159 7.86 -13.85 -4.45
CA ASP A 159 6.82 -14.81 -4.79
C ASP A 159 6.58 -15.86 -3.69
N ASP A 160 7.44 -15.94 -2.68
CA ASP A 160 7.25 -16.81 -1.51
C ASP A 160 6.23 -16.24 -0.51
N PHE A 161 5.83 -14.97 -0.67
CA PHE A 161 4.87 -14.29 0.18
C PHE A 161 3.45 -14.34 -0.40
N GLY A 162 2.44 -14.43 0.47
CA GLY A 162 1.03 -14.27 0.07
C GLY A 162 0.73 -12.89 -0.51
N TYR A 163 -0.41 -12.74 -1.18
CA TYR A 163 -0.72 -11.50 -1.92
C TYR A 163 -0.81 -10.26 -1.01
N GLU A 164 -1.41 -10.38 0.18
CA GLU A 164 -1.46 -9.29 1.17
C GLU A 164 -0.09 -9.04 1.84
N GLN A 165 0.74 -10.07 1.98
CA GLN A 165 2.11 -9.92 2.48
C GLN A 165 2.99 -9.19 1.47
N GLN A 166 2.85 -9.49 0.17
CA GLN A 166 3.51 -8.76 -0.91
C GLN A 166 3.15 -7.27 -0.90
N GLY A 167 1.88 -6.93 -0.69
CA GLY A 167 1.45 -5.55 -0.47
C GLY A 167 2.12 -4.93 0.76
N SER A 168 2.15 -5.67 1.87
CA SER A 168 2.75 -5.24 3.13
C SER A 168 4.27 -5.05 3.04
N LEU A 169 4.97 -5.82 2.21
CA LEU A 169 6.41 -5.64 1.94
C LEU A 169 6.67 -4.29 1.26
N VAL A 170 5.88 -3.96 0.25
CA VAL A 170 5.98 -2.67 -0.46
C VAL A 170 5.58 -1.52 0.47
N GLU A 171 4.50 -1.68 1.23
CA GLU A 171 4.04 -0.72 2.26
C GLU A 171 5.15 -0.41 3.26
N GLU A 172 5.77 -1.46 3.81
CA GLU A 172 6.83 -1.30 4.79
C GLU A 172 8.10 -0.70 4.17
N PHE A 173 8.46 -1.08 2.95
CA PHE A 173 9.60 -0.49 2.26
C PHE A 173 9.43 1.02 2.07
N VAL A 174 8.23 1.49 1.72
CA VAL A 174 7.92 2.93 1.62
C VAL A 174 8.18 3.65 2.96
N CYS A 175 7.76 3.05 4.07
CA CYS A 175 7.99 3.57 5.41
C CYS A 175 9.50 3.62 5.73
N CYS A 176 10.19 2.50 5.54
CA CYS A 176 11.59 2.33 5.89
C CYS A 176 12.52 3.20 5.05
N ARG A 177 12.33 3.27 3.73
CA ARG A 177 13.16 4.11 2.86
C ARG A 177 12.98 5.62 3.09
N ALA A 178 11.88 6.02 3.75
CA ALA A 178 11.59 7.41 4.09
C ALA A 178 12.16 7.79 5.46
N LEU A 179 11.99 6.94 6.47
CA LEU A 179 12.38 7.25 7.85
C LEU A 179 13.80 6.79 8.20
N ASP A 180 14.21 5.61 7.74
CA ASP A 180 15.47 4.97 8.12
C ASP A 180 16.11 4.25 6.91
N PRO A 181 16.52 5.01 5.88
CA PRO A 181 16.98 4.46 4.59
C PRO A 181 18.24 3.60 4.69
N ASP A 182 19.01 3.73 5.77
CA ASP A 182 20.26 3.02 6.00
C ASP A 182 20.11 1.79 6.91
N GLY A 183 18.90 1.54 7.43
CA GLY A 183 18.60 0.41 8.31
C GLY A 183 18.71 -0.96 7.62
N ASP A 184 19.06 -1.99 8.38
CA ASP A 184 19.26 -3.34 7.84
C ASP A 184 17.95 -3.93 7.31
N ARG A 185 16.82 -3.67 7.99
CA ARG A 185 15.49 -4.06 7.50
C ARG A 185 15.15 -3.39 6.16
N THR A 186 15.52 -2.11 5.99
CA THR A 186 15.33 -1.38 4.73
C THR A 186 16.09 -2.04 3.58
N ARG A 187 17.34 -2.45 3.83
CA ARG A 187 18.17 -3.15 2.83
C ARG A 187 17.56 -4.48 2.42
N ARG A 188 17.13 -5.28 3.40
CA ARG A 188 16.49 -6.59 3.14
C ARG A 188 15.21 -6.45 2.33
N LEU A 189 14.36 -5.47 2.66
CA LEU A 189 13.17 -5.16 1.87
C LEU A 189 13.54 -4.73 0.44
N TYR A 190 14.55 -3.89 0.28
CA TYR A 190 15.04 -3.47 -1.04
C TYR A 190 15.52 -4.68 -1.86
N ASP A 191 16.29 -5.59 -1.27
CA ASP A 191 16.83 -6.76 -1.96
C ASP A 191 15.73 -7.72 -2.44
N ILE A 192 14.64 -7.86 -1.68
CA ILE A 192 13.45 -8.64 -2.08
C ILE A 192 12.67 -7.95 -3.21
N LEU A 193 12.51 -6.62 -3.13
CA LEU A 193 11.64 -5.86 -4.03
C LEU A 193 12.31 -5.45 -5.34
N LYS A 194 13.62 -5.21 -5.34
CA LYS A 194 14.35 -4.72 -6.52
C LYS A 194 14.27 -5.63 -7.75
N PRO A 195 14.31 -6.97 -7.63
CA PRO A 195 14.10 -7.87 -8.76
C PRO A 195 12.72 -7.73 -9.41
N VAL A 196 11.69 -7.41 -8.62
CA VAL A 196 10.30 -7.25 -9.07
C VAL A 196 10.01 -5.85 -9.60
N PHE A 197 10.62 -4.83 -8.99
CA PHE A 197 10.49 -3.43 -9.36
C PHE A 197 11.86 -2.85 -9.72
N PRO A 198 12.34 -3.02 -10.97
CA PRO A 198 13.70 -2.63 -11.35
C PRO A 198 14.00 -1.14 -11.22
N ALA A 199 12.99 -0.27 -11.25
CA ALA A 199 13.13 1.18 -11.07
C ALA A 199 12.94 1.63 -9.61
N LEU A 200 12.78 0.70 -8.66
CA LEU A 200 12.64 0.99 -7.24
C LEU A 200 13.79 1.88 -6.76
N SER A 201 13.45 3.06 -6.25
CA SER A 201 14.43 3.96 -5.63
C SER A 201 14.74 3.49 -4.21
N PRO A 202 16.03 3.32 -3.85
CA PRO A 202 16.42 2.86 -2.52
C PRO A 202 16.13 3.90 -1.41
N ARG A 203 15.95 5.17 -1.77
CA ARG A 203 15.62 6.25 -0.84
C ARG A 203 14.38 7.02 -1.32
N SER A 204 13.63 7.57 -0.38
CA SER A 204 12.57 8.53 -0.70
C SER A 204 13.15 9.82 -1.31
N PRO A 205 12.57 10.35 -2.40
CA PRO A 205 12.89 11.70 -2.89
C PRO A 205 12.42 12.82 -1.95
N VAL A 206 11.41 12.55 -1.11
CA VAL A 206 10.93 13.49 -0.11
C VAL A 206 11.97 13.61 1.01
N PRO A 207 12.43 14.83 1.36
CA PRO A 207 13.38 15.02 2.45
C PRO A 207 12.75 14.65 3.81
N GLN A 208 13.56 14.23 4.78
CA GLN A 208 13.04 13.67 6.03
C GLN A 208 12.17 14.64 6.85
N ASP A 209 12.43 15.95 6.76
CA ASP A 209 11.63 17.01 7.37
C ASP A 209 10.31 17.28 6.61
N GLY A 210 10.21 16.88 5.34
CA GLY A 210 8.98 16.82 4.55
C GLY A 210 8.11 15.59 4.80
N ILE A 211 8.54 14.65 5.66
CA ILE A 211 7.75 13.47 6.04
C ILE A 211 6.87 13.78 7.25
N ALA A 212 5.56 13.80 7.03
CA ALA A 212 4.57 13.89 8.10
C ALA A 212 4.15 12.49 8.59
N LEU A 213 3.79 12.41 9.88
CA LEU A 213 3.26 11.21 10.55
C LEU A 213 2.03 11.62 11.38
N PHE A 214 1.00 10.77 11.43
CA PHE A 214 -0.16 11.03 12.29
C PHE A 214 0.22 11.04 13.77
N TRP A 215 1.19 10.21 14.15
CA TRP A 215 1.75 10.22 15.49
C TRP A 215 3.14 10.88 15.49
N SER A 216 3.19 12.14 15.94
CA SER A 216 4.41 12.95 15.92
C SER A 216 5.53 12.46 16.84
N GLN A 217 5.24 11.54 17.77
CA GLN A 217 6.22 10.96 18.71
C GLN A 217 6.85 9.66 18.18
N ALA A 218 6.45 9.19 16.99
CA ALA A 218 7.01 8.00 16.38
C ALA A 218 8.55 8.09 16.26
N PRO A 219 9.28 7.01 16.57
CA PRO A 219 10.73 6.99 16.41
C PRO A 219 11.08 7.09 14.93
N ARG A 220 11.99 8.01 14.57
CA ARG A 220 12.46 8.15 13.19
C ARG A 220 13.77 7.40 12.92
N LYS A 221 14.67 7.37 13.90
CA LYS A 221 15.97 6.70 13.80
C LYS A 221 15.88 5.28 14.38
N GLY A 222 16.45 4.29 13.70
CA GLY A 222 16.44 2.89 14.14
C GLY A 222 15.04 2.26 14.09
N ILE A 223 14.12 2.84 13.32
CA ILE A 223 12.78 2.25 13.12
C ILE A 223 12.83 1.06 12.16
N CYS A 224 13.86 0.97 11.32
CA CYS A 224 14.10 -0.14 10.39
C CYS A 224 15.50 -0.74 10.53
N SER A 225 16.05 -0.70 11.74
CA SER A 225 17.21 -1.51 12.15
C SER A 225 16.87 -3.00 12.15
#